data_AF-A0A5N7CNM3-F1
#
_entry.id   AF-A0A5N7CNM3-F1
#
_cell.length_a   1.000
_cell.length_b   1.000
_cell.length_c   1.000
_cell.angle_alpha   90.00
_cell.angle_beta   90.00
_cell.angle_gamma   90.00
#
_symmetry.space_group_name_H-M   'P 1'
#
loop_
_entity.id
_entity.type
_entity.pdbx_description
1 polymer ?
#
loop_
_entity_poly.entity_id
_entity_poly.type
_entity_poly.pdbx_seq_one_letter_code
_entity_poly.pdbx_strand_id
1 'polypeptide(L)'
;MFRRYLAAAIDTLPSEIKTAVLYVIPDLASLKALVHASPSFHAVYLSQRKQLLSTALERCLQLPVMVDAVAALIASGGREERCRAPKRSQEALTEDGLLETARLHKIVGSILKDMVLSFLKFRPDTRQLKEEHDFLSPLESFRMRRALYRLEIYRLLFNNYKLPHLVEVDFSQNHLDSDDQWELFLSIFSPWEMEEIRCVQMYIFRVYEELPGATALDDRSELFPEENEDPLTPSPEL
;
A
#
# COMPACT_ATOMS: atom_id res chain seq x y z
N MET A 1 -23.73 22.70 27.65
CA MET A 1 -25.16 22.38 27.42
C MET A 1 -25.50 22.15 25.94
N PHE A 2 -24.98 22.94 24.99
CA PHE A 2 -25.28 22.84 23.55
C PHE A 2 -24.96 21.50 22.87
N ARG A 3 -23.84 20.83 23.21
CA ARG A 3 -23.45 19.55 22.55
C ARG A 3 -24.45 18.40 22.75
N ARG A 4 -25.22 18.39 23.83
CA ARG A 4 -26.19 17.31 24.12
C ARG A 4 -27.50 17.45 23.33
N TYR A 5 -27.95 18.67 23.07
CA TYR A 5 -29.16 18.91 22.28
C TYR A 5 -28.94 18.63 20.78
N LEU A 6 -27.75 18.93 20.27
CA LEU A 6 -27.39 18.61 18.89
C LEU A 6 -27.32 17.09 18.67
N ALA A 7 -26.69 16.34 19.59
CA ALA A 7 -26.65 14.88 19.52
C ALA A 7 -28.06 14.25 19.51
N ALA A 8 -29.00 14.76 20.30
CA ALA A 8 -30.38 14.31 20.27
C ALA A 8 -31.10 14.64 18.94
N ALA A 9 -30.79 15.78 18.31
CA ALA A 9 -31.42 16.20 17.06
C ALA A 9 -30.94 15.41 15.82
N ILE A 10 -29.67 14.99 15.78
CA ILE A 10 -29.19 14.11 14.69
C ILE A 10 -29.66 12.66 14.87
N ASP A 11 -29.90 12.21 16.10
CA ASP A 11 -30.43 10.87 16.37
C ASP A 11 -31.92 10.72 16.03
N THR A 12 -32.70 11.80 16.06
CA THR A 12 -34.13 11.79 15.69
C THR A 12 -34.39 11.89 14.19
N LEU A 13 -33.35 12.05 13.36
CA LEU A 13 -33.50 12.08 11.90
C LEU A 13 -34.04 10.74 11.36
N PRO A 14 -34.91 10.77 10.32
CA PRO A 14 -35.31 9.58 9.59
C PRO A 14 -34.11 8.84 8.99
N SER A 15 -34.23 7.53 8.85
CA SER A 15 -33.15 6.66 8.34
C SER A 15 -32.69 7.04 6.92
N GLU A 16 -33.60 7.59 6.12
CA GLU A 16 -33.40 8.07 4.75
C GLU A 16 -32.46 9.28 4.74
N ILE A 17 -32.65 10.23 5.66
CA ILE A 17 -31.81 11.42 5.77
C ILE A 17 -30.42 11.05 6.29
N LYS A 18 -30.34 10.13 7.28
CA LYS A 18 -29.06 9.60 7.76
C LYS A 18 -28.28 8.90 6.65
N THR A 19 -28.99 8.12 5.83
CA THR A 19 -28.42 7.45 4.66
C THR A 19 -27.87 8.48 3.67
N ALA A 20 -28.67 9.50 3.31
CA ALA A 20 -28.22 10.57 2.41
C ALA A 20 -26.98 11.30 2.95
N VAL A 21 -26.94 11.61 4.25
CA VAL A 21 -25.76 12.21 4.89
C VAL A 21 -24.54 11.31 4.76
N LEU A 22 -24.66 10.00 5.05
CA LEU A 22 -23.56 9.04 4.90
C LEU A 22 -23.06 8.95 3.44
N TYR A 23 -23.95 9.08 2.46
CA TYR A 23 -23.58 9.12 1.05
C TYR A 23 -22.97 10.45 0.59
N VAL A 24 -23.10 11.55 1.31
CA VAL A 24 -22.50 12.84 0.91
C VAL A 24 -21.07 13.00 1.42
N ILE A 25 -20.67 12.22 2.44
CA ILE A 25 -19.35 12.33 3.05
C ILE A 25 -18.25 12.03 2.01
N PRO A 26 -17.26 12.93 1.86
CA PRO A 26 -16.25 12.82 0.81
C PRO A 26 -15.13 11.84 1.16
N ASP A 27 -14.85 11.61 2.45
CA ASP A 27 -13.68 10.88 2.91
C ASP A 27 -13.98 9.82 3.98
N LEU A 28 -13.14 8.79 4.00
CA LEU A 28 -13.25 7.67 4.95
C LEU A 28 -13.05 8.08 6.41
N ALA A 29 -12.29 9.15 6.68
CA ALA A 29 -12.02 9.58 8.06
C ALA A 29 -13.25 10.24 8.68
N SER A 30 -13.92 11.13 7.94
CA SER A 30 -15.20 11.73 8.32
C SER A 30 -16.30 10.69 8.45
N LEU A 31 -16.35 9.69 7.53
CA LEU A 31 -17.31 8.59 7.61
C LEU A 31 -17.12 7.82 8.92
N LYS A 32 -15.86 7.43 9.22
CA LYS A 32 -15.51 6.75 10.47
C LYS A 32 -15.88 7.59 11.69
N ALA A 33 -15.55 8.89 11.68
CA ALA A 33 -15.85 9.78 12.80
C ALA A 33 -17.36 9.88 13.07
N LEU A 34 -18.18 10.03 12.02
CA LEU A 34 -19.64 10.12 12.17
C LEU A 34 -20.25 8.82 12.68
N VAL A 35 -19.81 7.69 12.14
CA VAL A 35 -20.28 6.35 12.56
C VAL A 35 -19.94 6.08 14.04
N HIS A 36 -18.79 6.55 14.53
CA HIS A 36 -18.45 6.42 15.95
C HIS A 36 -19.11 7.48 16.85
N ALA A 37 -19.53 8.62 16.30
CA ALA A 37 -20.14 9.70 17.08
C ALA A 37 -21.59 9.40 17.49
N SER A 38 -22.32 8.58 16.71
CA SER A 38 -23.73 8.26 16.98
C SER A 38 -24.04 6.77 16.74
N PRO A 39 -24.65 6.07 17.73
CA PRO A 39 -25.12 4.69 17.56
C PRO A 39 -26.20 4.54 16.47
N SER A 40 -27.00 5.58 16.23
CA SER A 40 -28.07 5.53 15.23
C SER A 40 -27.51 5.61 13.81
N PHE A 41 -26.45 6.40 13.59
CA PHE A 41 -25.68 6.38 12.35
C PHE A 41 -24.90 5.07 12.20
N HIS A 42 -24.37 4.51 13.28
CA HIS A 42 -23.74 3.19 13.26
C HIS A 42 -24.71 2.10 12.79
N ALA A 43 -25.96 2.10 13.26
CA ALA A 43 -26.98 1.14 12.83
C ALA A 43 -27.30 1.24 11.33
N VAL A 44 -27.44 2.46 10.80
CA VAL A 44 -27.67 2.69 9.36
C VAL A 44 -26.43 2.32 8.54
N TYR A 45 -25.24 2.60 9.05
CA TYR A 45 -23.99 2.18 8.42
C TYR A 45 -23.90 0.65 8.32
N LEU A 46 -24.24 -0.09 9.38
CA LEU A 46 -24.21 -1.56 9.34
C LEU A 46 -25.19 -2.15 8.33
N SER A 47 -26.37 -1.55 8.14
CA SER A 47 -27.36 -2.07 7.18
C SER A 47 -26.97 -1.86 5.71
N GLN A 48 -26.15 -0.86 5.41
CA GLN A 48 -25.74 -0.50 4.04
C GLN A 48 -24.22 -0.49 3.86
N ARG A 49 -23.48 -1.18 4.73
CA ARG A 49 -22.02 -1.07 4.85
C ARG A 49 -21.28 -1.27 3.54
N LYS A 50 -21.62 -2.32 2.80
CA LYS A 50 -21.02 -2.64 1.51
C LYS A 50 -21.16 -1.49 0.50
N GLN A 51 -22.37 -0.94 0.35
CA GLN A 51 -22.66 0.13 -0.61
C GLN A 51 -21.97 1.44 -0.21
N LEU A 52 -22.06 1.79 1.08
CA LEU A 52 -21.42 3.00 1.61
C LEU A 52 -19.90 2.95 1.49
N LEU A 53 -19.28 1.82 1.82
CA LEU A 53 -17.83 1.64 1.67
C LEU A 53 -17.39 1.66 0.21
N SER A 54 -18.11 0.98 -0.69
CA SER A 54 -17.81 1.02 -2.14
C SER A 54 -17.84 2.45 -2.66
N THR A 55 -18.92 3.17 -2.35
CA THR A 55 -19.11 4.55 -2.83
C THR A 55 -18.09 5.51 -2.21
N ALA A 56 -17.75 5.34 -0.93
CA ALA A 56 -16.72 6.15 -0.29
C ALA A 56 -15.33 5.88 -0.88
N LEU A 57 -15.02 4.61 -1.20
CA LEU A 57 -13.76 4.22 -1.82
C LEU A 57 -13.65 4.75 -3.25
N GLU A 58 -14.70 4.66 -4.05
CA GLU A 58 -14.76 5.25 -5.41
C GLU A 58 -14.50 6.76 -5.42
N ARG A 59 -14.86 7.46 -4.35
CA ARG A 59 -14.59 8.90 -4.20
C ARG A 59 -13.17 9.18 -3.72
N CYS A 60 -12.65 8.35 -2.82
CA CYS A 60 -11.30 8.51 -2.27
C CYS A 60 -10.20 8.06 -3.24
N LEU A 61 -10.50 7.07 -4.07
CA LEU A 61 -9.59 6.49 -5.05
C LEU A 61 -10.00 6.97 -6.44
N GLN A 62 -9.16 7.78 -7.07
CA GLN A 62 -9.38 8.12 -8.48
C GLN A 62 -9.13 6.90 -9.37
N LEU A 63 -9.81 6.83 -10.53
CA LEU A 63 -9.81 5.68 -11.44
C LEU A 63 -8.43 5.03 -11.68
N PRO A 64 -7.32 5.77 -11.90
CA PRO A 64 -6.01 5.15 -12.12
C PRO A 64 -5.46 4.44 -10.87
N VAL A 65 -5.75 4.96 -9.68
CA VAL A 65 -5.33 4.39 -8.39
C VAL A 65 -6.22 3.21 -8.01
N MET A 66 -7.49 3.23 -8.41
CA MET A 66 -8.42 2.11 -8.17
C MET A 66 -7.95 0.82 -8.82
N VAL A 67 -7.42 0.88 -10.05
CA VAL A 67 -6.94 -0.32 -10.76
C VAL A 67 -5.81 -1.00 -9.98
N ASP A 68 -4.81 -0.22 -9.55
CA ASP A 68 -3.70 -0.73 -8.75
C ASP A 68 -4.20 -1.23 -7.36
N ALA A 69 -5.17 -0.56 -6.75
CA ALA A 69 -5.77 -1.00 -5.48
C ALA A 69 -6.55 -2.32 -5.59
N VAL A 70 -7.32 -2.50 -6.67
CA VAL A 70 -8.05 -3.75 -6.96
C VAL A 70 -7.07 -4.87 -7.29
N ALA A 71 -6.02 -4.58 -8.07
CA ALA A 71 -4.96 -5.56 -8.35
C ALA A 71 -4.25 -6.02 -7.07
N ALA A 72 -3.99 -5.11 -6.12
CA ALA A 72 -3.46 -5.46 -4.81
C ALA A 72 -4.43 -6.36 -4.02
N LEU A 73 -5.74 -6.05 -4.04
CA LEU A 73 -6.75 -6.89 -3.39
C LEU A 73 -6.79 -8.30 -4.01
N ILE A 74 -6.79 -8.42 -5.33
CA ILE A 74 -6.77 -9.71 -6.03
C ILE A 74 -5.51 -10.50 -5.68
N ALA A 75 -4.34 -9.83 -5.69
CA ALA A 75 -3.08 -10.46 -5.30
C ALA A 75 -3.11 -10.94 -3.84
N SER A 76 -3.79 -10.21 -2.95
CA SER A 76 -3.98 -10.62 -1.55
C SER A 76 -4.88 -11.84 -1.40
N GLY A 77 -5.98 -11.92 -2.16
CA GLY A 77 -6.88 -13.09 -2.18
C GLY A 77 -6.20 -14.34 -2.75
N GLY A 78 -5.47 -14.19 -3.87
CA GLY A 78 -4.69 -15.29 -4.46
C GLY A 78 -3.56 -15.79 -3.55
N ARG A 79 -3.11 -14.99 -2.58
CA ARG A 79 -2.19 -15.44 -1.52
C ARG A 79 -2.92 -16.28 -0.47
N GLU A 80 -4.11 -15.88 -0.05
CA GLU A 80 -4.91 -16.65 0.93
C GLU A 80 -5.36 -18.00 0.36
N GLU A 81 -5.73 -18.06 -0.93
CA GLU A 81 -6.02 -19.31 -1.65
C GLU A 81 -4.79 -20.20 -1.79
N ARG A 82 -3.59 -19.66 -2.04
CA ARG A 82 -2.35 -20.47 -2.04
C ARG A 82 -2.07 -21.12 -0.68
N CYS A 83 -2.56 -20.54 0.42
CA CYS A 83 -2.39 -21.07 1.77
C CYS A 83 -3.54 -21.99 2.24
N ARG A 84 -4.63 -22.15 1.49
CA ARG A 84 -5.80 -22.98 1.86
C ARG A 84 -6.21 -23.91 0.71
N ALA A 85 -6.84 -25.04 1.00
CA ALA A 85 -7.36 -25.93 -0.07
C ALA A 85 -8.32 -25.18 -1.02
N PRO A 86 -8.29 -25.47 -2.34
CA PRO A 86 -8.93 -24.63 -3.36
C PRO A 86 -10.45 -24.62 -3.17
N LYS A 87 -11.01 -23.47 -2.78
CA LYS A 87 -12.45 -23.24 -2.83
C LYS A 87 -12.74 -22.41 -4.07
N ARG A 88 -13.41 -23.02 -5.06
CA ARG A 88 -14.04 -22.30 -6.16
C ARG A 88 -15.08 -21.35 -5.60
N SER A 89 -14.85 -20.05 -5.67
CA SER A 89 -15.92 -19.05 -5.61
C SER A 89 -15.53 -17.81 -6.40
N GLN A 90 -16.35 -17.45 -7.37
CA GLN A 90 -16.34 -16.13 -8.01
C GLN A 90 -16.66 -15.08 -6.94
N GLU A 91 -15.70 -14.24 -6.55
CA GLU A 91 -15.94 -13.27 -5.49
C GLU A 91 -16.34 -11.92 -6.08
N ALA A 92 -17.65 -11.69 -6.10
CA ALA A 92 -18.19 -10.34 -6.06
C ALA A 92 -17.58 -9.63 -4.84
N LEU A 93 -16.90 -8.49 -5.06
CA LEU A 93 -16.22 -7.66 -4.05
C LEU A 93 -16.88 -7.80 -2.65
N THR A 94 -16.28 -8.63 -1.81
CA THR A 94 -16.80 -8.96 -0.48
C THR A 94 -16.68 -7.73 0.43
N GLU A 95 -17.53 -7.62 1.45
CA GLU A 95 -17.42 -6.54 2.45
C GLU A 95 -16.02 -6.50 3.08
N ASP A 96 -15.43 -7.67 3.32
CA ASP A 96 -14.07 -7.81 3.83
C ASP A 96 -13.02 -7.27 2.86
N GLY A 97 -13.20 -7.48 1.55
CA GLY A 97 -12.31 -6.95 0.52
C GLY A 97 -12.37 -5.42 0.42
N LEU A 98 -13.56 -4.83 0.60
CA LEU A 98 -13.72 -3.38 0.71
C LEU A 98 -13.00 -2.82 1.95
N LEU A 99 -13.12 -3.51 3.08
CA LEU A 99 -12.46 -3.10 4.32
C LEU A 99 -10.93 -3.16 4.19
N GLU A 100 -10.40 -4.22 3.58
CA GLU A 100 -8.97 -4.36 3.36
C GLU A 100 -8.46 -3.31 2.37
N THR A 101 -9.22 -3.01 1.31
CA THR A 101 -8.90 -1.92 0.37
C THR A 101 -8.87 -0.56 1.09
N ALA A 102 -9.82 -0.29 1.98
CA ALA A 102 -9.85 0.94 2.78
C ALA A 102 -8.66 1.02 3.76
N ARG A 103 -8.30 -0.10 4.38
CA ARG A 103 -7.13 -0.19 5.25
C ARG A 103 -5.84 0.08 4.49
N LEU A 104 -5.65 -0.56 3.34
CA LEU A 104 -4.49 -0.38 2.48
C LEU A 104 -4.40 1.08 2.01
N HIS A 105 -5.52 1.67 1.58
CA HIS A 105 -5.57 3.09 1.18
C HIS A 105 -5.11 4.03 2.31
N LYS A 106 -5.53 3.74 3.54
CA LYS A 106 -5.11 4.51 4.71
C LYS A 106 -3.60 4.38 4.95
N ILE A 107 -3.04 3.17 4.84
CA ILE A 107 -1.60 2.92 5.02
C ILE A 107 -0.81 3.66 3.94
N VAL A 108 -1.18 3.52 2.67
CA VAL A 108 -0.58 4.22 1.53
C VAL A 108 -0.60 5.74 1.76
N GLY A 109 -1.73 6.29 2.21
CA GLY A 109 -1.85 7.71 2.54
C GLY A 109 -0.91 8.15 3.67
N SER A 110 -0.74 7.32 4.71
CA SER A 110 0.18 7.61 5.81
C SER A 110 1.65 7.58 5.37
N ILE A 111 2.06 6.58 4.57
CA ILE A 111 3.44 6.48 4.04
C ILE A 111 3.74 7.66 3.13
N LEU A 112 2.82 8.00 2.22
CA LEU A 112 2.98 9.13 1.32
C LEU A 112 3.18 10.44 2.09
N LYS A 113 2.39 10.65 3.15
CA LYS A 113 2.52 11.84 3.99
C LYS A 113 3.89 11.92 4.65
N ASP A 114 4.39 10.81 5.19
CA ASP A 114 5.73 10.78 5.81
C ASP A 114 6.84 11.02 4.79
N MET A 115 6.72 10.43 3.59
CA MET A 115 7.65 10.63 2.47
C MET A 115 7.77 12.10 2.08
N VAL A 116 6.63 12.76 1.88
CA VAL A 116 6.59 14.19 1.54
C VAL A 116 7.21 15.03 2.65
N LEU A 117 6.84 14.78 3.91
CA LEU A 117 7.41 15.50 5.05
C LEU A 117 8.91 15.30 5.18
N SER A 118 9.42 14.09 4.92
CA SER A 118 10.86 13.80 4.91
C SER A 118 11.58 14.64 3.86
N PHE A 119 11.11 14.64 2.61
CA PHE A 119 11.72 15.47 1.56
C PHE A 119 11.65 16.97 1.85
N LEU A 120 10.58 17.43 2.48
CA LEU A 120 10.44 18.85 2.84
C LEU A 120 11.40 19.29 3.94
N LYS A 121 11.81 18.40 4.86
CA LYS A 121 12.85 18.71 5.87
C LYS A 121 14.19 19.07 5.23
N PHE A 122 14.50 18.50 4.06
CA PHE A 122 15.72 18.80 3.33
C PHE A 122 15.66 20.13 2.56
N ARG A 123 14.47 20.77 2.43
CA ARG A 123 14.36 22.13 1.89
C ARG A 123 14.37 23.17 3.02
N PRO A 124 15.36 24.07 3.08
CA PRO A 124 15.43 25.11 4.12
C PRO A 124 14.34 26.19 4.04
N ASP A 125 13.62 26.32 2.91
CA ASP A 125 12.66 27.40 2.64
C ASP A 125 11.19 27.10 3.04
N THR A 126 10.91 25.96 3.67
CA THR A 126 9.53 25.48 3.94
C THR A 126 8.83 26.11 5.14
N ARG A 127 9.42 27.13 5.78
CA ARG A 127 8.84 27.82 6.97
C ARG A 127 7.52 28.56 6.72
N GLN A 128 7.05 28.68 5.48
CA GLN A 128 5.87 29.49 5.12
C GLN A 128 4.63 28.70 4.67
N LEU A 129 4.71 27.39 4.38
CA LEU A 129 3.54 26.63 3.91
C LEU A 129 2.76 26.03 5.08
N LYS A 130 1.47 26.39 5.19
CA LYS A 130 0.62 26.10 6.36
C LYS A 130 -0.29 24.87 6.19
N GLU A 131 -0.46 24.31 4.99
CA GLU A 131 -1.43 23.21 4.78
C GLU A 131 -0.88 22.03 3.97
N GLU A 132 -1.25 20.81 4.38
CA GLU A 132 -0.81 19.52 3.81
C GLU A 132 -1.18 19.33 2.33
N HIS A 133 -2.16 20.08 1.83
CA HIS A 133 -2.62 20.06 0.44
C HIS A 133 -1.78 20.92 -0.51
N ASP A 134 -0.89 21.77 0.02
CA ASP A 134 -0.12 22.73 -0.79
C ASP A 134 1.19 22.14 -1.33
N PHE A 135 1.60 20.96 -0.86
CA PHE A 135 2.95 20.43 -1.13
C PHE A 135 3.05 19.51 -2.35
N LEU A 136 1.97 18.82 -2.70
CA LEU A 136 1.92 17.96 -3.89
C LEU A 136 0.76 18.38 -4.77
N SER A 137 1.05 18.55 -6.06
CA SER A 137 0.01 18.58 -7.07
C SER A 137 -0.85 17.31 -6.98
N PRO A 138 -2.17 17.38 -7.24
CA PRO A 138 -3.03 16.19 -7.32
C PRO A 138 -2.40 15.08 -8.16
N LEU A 139 -1.76 15.44 -9.27
CA LEU A 139 -1.11 14.49 -10.18
C LEU A 139 0.09 13.78 -9.53
N GLU A 140 0.90 14.51 -8.77
CA GLU A 140 2.04 13.93 -8.05
C GLU A 140 1.57 12.99 -6.93
N SER A 141 0.50 13.36 -6.22
CA SER A 141 -0.15 12.48 -5.24
C SER A 141 -0.61 11.17 -5.89
N PHE A 142 -1.20 11.22 -7.09
CA PHE A 142 -1.64 10.00 -7.77
C PHE A 142 -0.47 9.11 -8.21
N ARG A 143 0.56 9.70 -8.82
CA ARG A 143 1.76 8.96 -9.24
C ARG A 143 2.38 8.22 -8.05
N MET A 144 2.55 8.92 -6.93
CA MET A 144 3.16 8.34 -5.75
C MET A 144 2.28 7.27 -5.07
N ARG A 145 0.95 7.46 -5.02
CA ARG A 145 0.04 6.42 -4.53
C ARG A 145 0.07 5.17 -5.41
N ARG A 146 0.07 5.31 -6.74
CA ARG A 146 0.16 4.18 -7.66
C ARG A 146 1.45 3.39 -7.47
N ALA A 147 2.58 4.09 -7.34
CA ALA A 147 3.87 3.45 -7.03
C ALA A 147 3.85 2.66 -5.72
N LEU A 148 3.25 3.21 -4.66
CA LEU A 148 3.05 2.51 -3.38
C LEU A 148 2.17 1.25 -3.52
N TYR A 149 1.07 1.33 -4.27
CA TYR A 149 0.23 0.15 -4.53
C TYR A 149 0.98 -0.91 -5.34
N ARG A 150 1.78 -0.52 -6.32
CA ARG A 150 2.59 -1.43 -7.14
C ARG A 150 3.66 -2.14 -6.33
N LEU A 151 4.29 -1.45 -5.38
CA LEU A 151 5.19 -2.11 -4.42
C LEU A 151 4.45 -3.12 -3.54
N GLU A 152 3.23 -2.82 -3.10
CA GLU A 152 2.43 -3.79 -2.34
C GLU A 152 2.01 -4.98 -3.21
N ILE A 153 1.65 -4.76 -4.48
CA ILE A 153 1.39 -5.85 -5.43
C ILE A 153 2.63 -6.73 -5.59
N TYR A 154 3.80 -6.13 -5.83
CA TYR A 154 5.06 -6.87 -5.90
C TYR A 154 5.28 -7.72 -4.66
N ARG A 155 5.11 -7.12 -3.46
CA ARG A 155 5.22 -7.84 -2.19
C ARG A 155 4.22 -8.99 -2.08
N LEU A 156 2.98 -8.81 -2.51
CA LEU A 156 1.95 -9.86 -2.45
C LEU A 156 2.16 -10.99 -3.46
N LEU A 157 2.75 -10.68 -4.62
CA LEU A 157 3.04 -11.66 -5.67
C LEU A 157 4.25 -12.54 -5.32
N PHE A 158 5.33 -11.90 -4.85
CA PHE A 158 6.67 -12.50 -4.77
C PHE A 158 7.20 -12.69 -3.34
N ASN A 159 6.76 -11.89 -2.36
CA ASN A 159 7.29 -11.99 -1.00
C ASN A 159 6.55 -13.06 -0.18
N ASN A 160 7.10 -14.28 -0.20
CA ASN A 160 6.63 -15.42 0.59
C ASN A 160 7.21 -15.48 2.01
N TYR A 161 7.98 -14.49 2.47
CA TYR A 161 8.62 -14.53 3.78
C TYR A 161 7.61 -14.24 4.90
N LYS A 162 6.85 -15.27 5.29
CA LYS A 162 6.66 -15.76 6.67
C LYS A 162 5.41 -16.63 6.78
N LEU A 163 5.62 -17.93 6.98
CA LEU A 163 4.89 -18.68 8.01
C LEU A 163 5.91 -19.58 8.72
N PRO A 164 6.40 -19.21 9.92
CA PRO A 164 7.46 -19.95 10.59
C PRO A 164 7.12 -21.37 11.07
N HIS A 165 5.88 -21.87 10.99
CA HIS A 165 5.52 -23.11 11.72
C HIS A 165 4.45 -24.01 11.09
N LEU A 166 4.28 -24.07 9.77
CA LEU A 166 3.45 -25.14 9.20
C LEU A 166 4.06 -25.73 7.94
N VAL A 167 4.71 -26.87 8.18
CA VAL A 167 5.03 -27.96 7.25
C VAL A 167 6.05 -27.58 6.18
N GLU A 168 7.21 -28.22 6.30
CA GLU A 168 8.15 -28.48 5.21
C GLU A 168 7.41 -29.09 4.02
N VAL A 169 6.90 -28.24 3.13
CA VAL A 169 6.63 -28.63 1.75
C VAL A 169 7.61 -27.86 0.91
N ASP A 170 8.58 -28.60 0.41
CA ASP A 170 9.68 -28.19 -0.44
C ASP A 170 9.14 -27.66 -1.78
N PHE A 171 8.78 -26.37 -1.84
CA PHE A 171 8.49 -25.65 -3.10
C PHE A 171 9.77 -25.07 -3.74
N SER A 172 10.95 -25.57 -3.34
CA SER A 172 12.27 -24.99 -3.63
C SER A 172 12.79 -25.19 -5.05
N GLN A 173 11.97 -25.62 -6.02
CA GLN A 173 12.48 -25.95 -7.35
C GLN A 173 12.29 -24.87 -8.43
N ASN A 174 11.60 -23.75 -8.17
CA ASN A 174 11.42 -22.68 -9.18
C ASN A 174 11.39 -21.25 -8.57
N HIS A 175 12.19 -20.96 -7.53
CA HIS A 175 12.35 -19.56 -7.11
C HIS A 175 13.29 -18.86 -8.10
N LEU A 176 12.73 -17.99 -8.95
CA LEU A 176 13.52 -16.98 -9.66
C LEU A 176 14.35 -16.19 -8.64
N ASP A 177 15.55 -15.77 -9.01
CA ASP A 177 16.35 -14.89 -8.16
C ASP A 177 15.60 -13.59 -7.82
N SER A 178 15.89 -12.97 -6.68
CA SER A 178 15.19 -11.76 -6.23
C SER A 178 15.27 -10.65 -7.28
N ASP A 179 16.42 -10.53 -7.96
CA ASP A 179 16.62 -9.54 -9.01
C ASP A 179 15.85 -9.90 -10.29
N ASP A 180 15.81 -11.18 -10.66
CA ASP A 180 15.02 -11.66 -11.81
C ASP A 180 13.51 -11.44 -11.62
N GLN A 181 13.00 -11.68 -10.40
CA GLN A 181 11.59 -11.42 -10.05
C GLN A 181 11.25 -9.94 -10.18
N TRP A 182 12.18 -9.09 -9.74
CA TRP A 182 12.00 -7.66 -9.77
C TRP A 182 12.04 -7.12 -11.22
N GLU A 183 12.98 -7.56 -12.05
CA GLU A 183 13.06 -7.19 -13.47
C GLU A 183 11.85 -7.69 -14.26
N LEU A 184 11.40 -8.92 -14.01
CA LEU A 184 10.17 -9.45 -14.61
C LEU A 184 8.96 -8.58 -14.25
N PHE A 185 8.83 -8.18 -12.98
CA PHE A 185 7.74 -7.30 -12.55
C PHE A 185 7.82 -5.91 -13.19
N LEU A 186 9.01 -5.30 -13.24
CA LEU A 186 9.21 -3.99 -13.83
C LEU A 186 8.96 -3.96 -15.34
N SER A 187 9.20 -5.06 -16.04
CA SER A 187 8.99 -5.17 -17.50
C SER A 187 7.54 -4.89 -17.95
N ILE A 188 6.58 -4.97 -17.03
CA ILE A 188 5.16 -4.70 -17.28
C ILE A 188 4.88 -3.18 -17.37
N PHE A 189 5.78 -2.36 -16.81
CA PHE A 189 5.58 -0.93 -16.66
C PHE A 189 6.41 -0.12 -17.67
N SER A 190 5.90 1.05 -18.01
CA SER A 190 6.66 2.01 -18.81
C SER A 190 7.85 2.61 -18.04
N PRO A 191 8.87 3.17 -18.72
CA PRO A 191 10.06 3.71 -18.04
C PRO A 191 9.78 4.75 -16.96
N TRP A 192 8.80 5.63 -17.17
CA TRP A 192 8.43 6.62 -16.16
C TRP A 192 7.70 6.01 -14.97
N GLU A 193 6.91 4.97 -15.18
CA GLU A 193 6.25 4.24 -14.08
C GLU A 193 7.26 3.42 -13.27
N MET A 194 8.30 2.88 -13.92
CA MET A 194 9.42 2.24 -13.22
C MET A 194 10.15 3.24 -12.32
N GLU A 195 10.41 4.45 -12.81
CA GLU A 195 11.05 5.50 -12.03
C GLU A 195 10.22 5.91 -10.80
N GLU A 196 8.89 6.00 -10.95
CA GLU A 196 7.98 6.24 -9.83
C GLU A 196 8.09 5.15 -8.76
N ILE A 197 8.11 3.87 -9.17
CA ILE A 197 8.26 2.73 -8.26
C ILE A 197 9.61 2.77 -7.55
N ARG A 198 10.70 3.00 -8.31
CA ARG A 198 12.07 3.10 -7.79
C ARG A 198 12.21 4.24 -6.78
N CYS A 199 11.60 5.39 -7.04
CA CYS A 199 11.63 6.53 -6.14
C CYS A 199 11.04 6.19 -4.76
N VAL A 200 9.86 5.55 -4.75
CA VAL A 200 9.22 5.10 -3.49
C VAL A 200 10.03 4.00 -2.82
N GLN A 201 10.52 3.03 -3.59
CA GLN A 201 11.34 1.92 -3.08
C GLN A 201 12.58 2.46 -2.37
N MET A 202 13.28 3.40 -3.00
CA MET A 202 14.47 4.06 -2.45
C MET A 202 14.17 4.80 -1.15
N TYR A 203 13.06 5.55 -1.08
CA TYR A 203 12.65 6.21 0.15
C TYR A 203 12.37 5.20 1.28
N ILE A 204 11.60 4.15 0.98
CA ILE A 204 11.28 3.11 1.96
C ILE A 204 12.56 2.44 2.46
N PHE A 205 13.47 2.07 1.55
CA PHE A 205 14.74 1.46 1.88
C PHE A 205 15.57 2.34 2.82
N ARG A 206 15.72 3.64 2.52
CA ARG A 206 16.44 4.59 3.38
C ARG A 206 15.82 4.71 4.76
N VAL A 207 14.49 4.82 4.85
CA VAL A 207 13.79 4.86 6.14
C VAL A 207 14.04 3.58 6.92
N TYR A 208 14.05 2.41 6.28
CA TYR A 208 14.36 1.15 6.93
C TYR A 208 15.82 1.08 7.39
N GLU A 209 16.81 1.46 6.57
CA GLU A 209 18.22 1.48 6.97
C GLU A 209 18.52 2.43 8.13
N GLU A 210 17.81 3.57 8.19
CA GLU A 210 17.95 4.56 9.25
C GLU A 210 17.24 4.15 10.56
N LEU A 211 16.47 3.05 10.59
CA LEU A 211 15.86 2.57 11.83
C LEU A 211 16.92 1.96 12.77
N PRO A 212 16.94 2.34 14.06
CA PRO A 212 17.86 1.75 15.03
C PRO A 212 17.57 0.24 15.16
N GLY A 213 18.46 -0.58 14.61
CA GLY A 213 18.36 -2.05 14.58
C GLY A 213 18.25 -2.67 13.17
N ALA A 214 18.18 -1.88 12.10
CA ALA A 214 18.11 -2.40 10.73
C ALA A 214 19.47 -2.83 10.14
N THR A 215 20.58 -2.44 10.75
CA THR A 215 21.95 -2.89 10.41
C THR A 215 22.23 -4.37 10.74
N ALA A 216 21.21 -5.15 11.09
CA ALA A 216 21.31 -6.61 11.27
C ALA A 216 20.62 -7.39 10.13
N LEU A 217 20.52 -6.82 8.93
CA LEU A 217 20.48 -7.63 7.71
C LEU A 217 21.92 -7.81 7.22
N ASP A 218 22.52 -8.82 7.82
CA ASP A 218 23.76 -9.52 7.48
C ASP A 218 24.24 -9.29 6.04
N ASP A 219 25.37 -8.60 5.93
CA ASP A 219 26.58 -9.17 5.34
C ASP A 219 26.37 -9.90 4.00
N ARG A 220 26.21 -9.15 2.90
CA ARG A 220 26.27 -9.75 1.55
C ARG A 220 26.85 -8.89 0.44
N SER A 221 27.74 -7.95 0.77
CA SER A 221 28.48 -7.16 -0.22
C SER A 221 30.00 -7.41 -0.22
N GLU A 222 30.50 -8.47 0.42
CA GLU A 222 31.92 -8.87 0.33
C GLU A 222 32.08 -10.26 -0.30
N LEU A 223 31.66 -10.43 -1.56
CA LEU A 223 32.06 -11.56 -2.40
C LEU A 223 32.44 -11.08 -3.79
N PHE A 224 33.44 -10.20 -3.85
CA PHE A 224 34.33 -10.11 -4.99
C PHE A 224 35.77 -10.03 -4.45
N PRO A 225 36.50 -11.15 -4.31
CA PRO A 225 37.94 -11.03 -4.42
C PRO A 225 38.23 -10.61 -5.86
N GLU A 226 38.78 -9.40 -6.01
CA GLU A 226 39.43 -8.99 -7.26
C GLU A 226 40.45 -10.07 -7.64
N GLU A 227 40.14 -10.86 -8.67
CA GLU A 227 41.14 -11.62 -9.39
C GLU A 227 42.07 -10.60 -10.06
N ASN A 228 43.12 -10.24 -9.34
CA ASN A 228 44.24 -9.51 -9.89
C ASN A 228 44.85 -10.36 -11.00
N GLU A 229 44.95 -9.74 -12.17
CA GLU A 229 45.61 -10.24 -13.36
C GLU A 229 47.06 -10.67 -13.05
N ASP A 230 47.44 -11.86 -13.50
CA ASP A 230 48.84 -12.18 -13.79
C ASP A 230 48.98 -12.48 -15.31
N PRO A 231 49.92 -11.82 -16.00
CA PRO A 231 49.97 -11.81 -17.46
C PRO A 231 50.71 -13.02 -18.06
N LEU A 232 50.15 -13.53 -19.16
CA LEU A 232 50.79 -14.07 -20.36
C LEU A 232 52.11 -14.88 -20.22
N THR A 233 51.98 -16.19 -20.47
CA THR A 233 52.96 -17.16 -21.00
C THR A 233 53.75 -16.64 -22.23
N PRO A 234 54.89 -17.24 -22.71
CA PRO A 234 55.21 -18.69 -22.74
C PRO A 234 56.70 -19.16 -22.59
N SER A 235 56.87 -20.49 -22.42
CA SER A 235 57.90 -21.50 -22.82
C SER A 235 59.23 -21.05 -23.51
N PRO A 236 60.34 -21.86 -23.52
CA PRO A 236 60.32 -23.33 -23.72
C PRO A 236 61.44 -24.23 -23.12
N GLU A 237 61.13 -25.52 -23.16
CA GLU A 237 61.96 -26.73 -23.44
C GLU A 237 63.49 -26.63 -23.41
N LEU A 238 64.12 -27.34 -22.46
CA LEU A 238 64.85 -28.62 -22.64
C LEU A 238 65.39 -29.13 -21.30
#